data_AF-A0A7W4C6U2-F1
#
_entry.id   AF-A0A7W4C6U2-F1
#
_cell.length_a   1.000
_cell.length_b   1.000
_cell.length_c   1.000
_cell.angle_alpha   90.00
_cell.angle_beta   90.00
_cell.angle_gamma   90.00
#
_symmetry.space_group_name_H-M   'P 1'
#
loop_
_entity.id
_entity.type
_entity.pdbx_description
1 polymer ?
#
loop_
_entity_poly.entity_id
_entity_poly.type
_entity_poly.pdbx_seq_one_letter_code
_entity_poly.pdbx_strand_id
1 'polypeptide(L)'
;MSQLKQIHYNAQAKQRGFTLIELVVVIIILGVLAVIAAPKFISLKSDAYASAMKGVAGAINSGKSMIYSACVISINCDQTAPAAAGNGSGNSIKVQGENIILAYGYPRHTSTGIVRMINIKDGVDFKVTDYNVSGREGLRMRPIT
;
A
#
# COMPACT_ATOMS: atom_id res chain seq x y z
N MET A 1 11.85 21.06 79.63
CA MET A 1 12.29 20.24 78.48
C MET A 1 11.57 18.91 78.53
N SER A 2 10.74 18.58 77.54
CA SER A 2 10.78 17.31 76.80
C SER A 2 9.44 17.04 76.09
N GLN A 3 9.41 17.41 74.81
CA GLN A 3 8.77 16.70 73.69
C GLN A 3 7.39 16.06 73.94
N LEU A 4 6.32 16.84 73.73
CA LEU A 4 5.01 16.30 73.34
C LEU A 4 5.15 15.69 71.94
N LYS A 5 5.29 14.37 71.90
CA LYS A 5 5.35 13.52 70.71
C LYS A 5 4.08 13.73 69.88
N GLN A 6 4.17 14.58 68.86
CA GLN A 6 3.12 14.74 67.86
C GLN A 6 2.92 13.41 67.14
N ILE A 7 1.73 12.82 67.30
CA ILE A 7 1.32 11.65 66.55
C ILE A 7 1.07 12.14 65.13
N HIS A 8 2.02 11.87 64.23
CA HIS A 8 1.84 12.11 62.80
C HIS A 8 0.68 11.25 62.29
N TYR A 9 -0.51 11.85 62.18
CA TYR A 9 -1.64 11.22 61.52
C TYR A 9 -1.37 11.20 60.01
N ASN A 10 -0.79 10.10 59.52
CA ASN A 10 -0.73 9.84 58.09
C ASN A 10 -2.15 9.52 57.62
N ALA A 11 -2.83 10.50 57.01
CA ALA A 11 -4.07 10.29 56.29
C ALA A 11 -3.78 9.41 55.06
N GLN A 12 -3.81 8.09 55.25
CA GLN A 12 -3.73 7.12 54.15
C GLN A 12 -4.96 7.33 53.25
N ALA A 13 -4.74 7.86 52.04
CA ALA A 13 -5.79 7.98 51.05
C ALA A 13 -6.36 6.57 50.78
N LYS A 14 -7.63 6.36 51.12
CA LYS A 14 -8.31 5.08 50.95
C LYS A 14 -8.31 4.75 49.44
N GLN A 15 -7.47 3.80 49.02
CA GLN A 15 -7.50 3.32 47.64
C GLN A 15 -8.88 2.70 47.37
N ARG A 16 -9.68 3.39 46.55
CA ARG A 16 -10.95 2.87 46.06
C ARG A 16 -10.61 1.84 44.97
N GLY A 17 -10.80 0.56 45.29
CA GLY A 17 -10.73 -0.51 44.30
C GLY A 17 -11.89 -0.42 43.31
N PHE A 18 -11.68 -0.96 42.11
CA PHE A 18 -12.72 -1.08 41.08
C PHE A 18 -13.78 -2.09 41.54
N THR A 19 -15.05 -1.81 41.31
CA THR A 19 -16.14 -2.75 41.62
C THR A 19 -16.26 -3.80 40.51
N LEU A 20 -16.70 -5.02 40.84
CA LEU A 20 -16.95 -6.05 39.83
C LEU A 20 -18.01 -5.63 38.81
N ILE A 21 -19.01 -4.86 39.24
CA ILE A 21 -20.07 -4.38 38.34
C ILE A 21 -19.55 -3.33 37.34
N GLU A 22 -18.63 -2.45 37.74
CA GLU A 22 -18.00 -1.51 36.81
C GLU A 22 -17.26 -2.25 35.69
N LEU A 23 -16.57 -3.35 36.01
CA LEU A 23 -15.88 -4.16 35.00
C LEU A 23 -16.87 -4.82 34.03
N VAL A 24 -17.96 -5.37 34.56
CA VAL A 24 -19.01 -6.03 33.77
C VAL A 24 -19.69 -5.04 32.83
N VAL A 25 -20.07 -3.86 33.31
CA VAL A 25 -20.72 -2.84 32.48
C VAL A 25 -19.79 -2.37 31.36
N VAL A 26 -18.49 -2.22 31.62
CA VAL A 26 -17.50 -1.82 30.60
C VAL A 26 -17.41 -2.83 29.46
N ILE A 27 -17.28 -4.13 29.76
CA ILE A 27 -17.19 -5.16 28.71
C ILE A 27 -18.51 -5.30 27.92
N ILE A 28 -19.66 -5.06 28.57
CA ILE A 28 -20.97 -5.05 27.89
C ILE A 28 -21.03 -3.89 26.89
N ILE A 29 -20.64 -2.69 27.31
CA ILE A 29 -20.60 -1.52 26.42
C ILE A 29 -19.64 -1.75 25.25
N LEU A 30 -18.43 -2.25 25.51
CA LEU A 30 -17.47 -2.60 24.47
C LEU A 30 -18.01 -3.70 23.53
N GLY A 31 -18.74 -4.67 24.05
CA GLY A 31 -19.39 -5.72 23.26
C GLY A 31 -20.42 -5.18 22.27
N VAL A 32 -21.30 -4.28 22.71
CA VAL A 32 -22.30 -3.65 21.84
C VAL A 32 -21.63 -2.79 20.77
N LEU A 33 -20.62 -1.99 21.14
CA LEU A 33 -19.87 -1.17 20.19
C LEU A 33 -19.13 -2.01 19.15
N ALA A 34 -18.55 -3.15 19.56
CA ALA A 34 -17.83 -4.04 18.65
C ALA A 34 -18.76 -4.66 17.59
N VAL A 35 -19.98 -5.08 17.98
CA VAL A 35 -20.95 -5.67 17.03
C VAL A 35 -21.38 -4.68 15.96
N ILE A 36 -21.60 -3.41 16.32
CA ILE A 36 -21.98 -2.36 15.37
C ILE A 36 -20.78 -1.97 14.47
N ALA A 37 -19.57 -1.94 15.01
CA ALA A 37 -18.37 -1.53 14.29
C ALA A 37 -17.84 -2.60 13.32
N ALA A 38 -17.94 -3.88 13.65
CA ALA A 38 -17.39 -4.99 12.87
C ALA A 38 -17.80 -5.02 11.39
N PRO A 39 -19.10 -4.94 11.00
CA PRO A 39 -19.48 -5.00 9.58
C PRO A 39 -18.96 -3.80 8.79
N LYS A 40 -18.95 -2.60 9.40
CA LYS A 40 -18.41 -1.38 8.79
C LYS A 40 -16.89 -1.46 8.62
N PHE A 41 -16.18 -2.06 9.58
CA PHE A 41 -14.73 -2.25 9.47
C PHE A 41 -14.37 -3.18 8.30
N ILE A 42 -15.16 -4.23 8.06
CA ILE A 42 -14.94 -5.15 6.93
C ILE A 42 -15.16 -4.43 5.59
N SER A 43 -16.24 -3.65 5.44
CA SER A 43 -16.51 -2.91 4.19
C SER A 43 -15.45 -1.85 3.91
N LEU A 44 -14.98 -1.14 4.94
CA LEU A 44 -13.91 -0.14 4.79
C LEU A 44 -12.60 -0.76 4.28
N LYS A 45 -12.27 -2.00 4.66
CA LYS A 45 -11.10 -2.69 4.12
C LYS A 45 -11.24 -2.98 2.63
N SER A 46 -12.39 -3.50 2.20
CA SER A 46 -12.62 -3.77 0.77
C SER A 46 -12.63 -2.49 -0.06
N ASP A 47 -13.21 -1.42 0.49
CA ASP A 47 -13.26 -0.11 -0.18
C ASP A 47 -11.87 0.52 -0.28
N ALA A 48 -11.05 0.40 0.77
CA ALA A 48 -9.66 0.84 0.76
C ALA A 48 -8.83 0.07 -0.28
N TYR A 49 -8.99 -1.25 -0.34
CA TYR A 49 -8.33 -2.10 -1.34
C TYR A 49 -8.71 -1.69 -2.77
N ALA A 50 -10.01 -1.53 -3.03
CA ALA A 50 -10.50 -1.12 -4.34
C ALA A 50 -10.02 0.29 -4.72
N SER A 51 -9.96 1.21 -3.75
CA SER A 51 -9.47 2.57 -3.95
C SER A 51 -7.97 2.62 -4.25
N ALA A 52 -7.16 1.82 -3.56
CA ALA A 52 -5.73 1.68 -3.85
C ALA A 52 -5.49 1.14 -5.27
N MET A 53 -6.25 0.12 -5.68
CA MET A 53 -6.17 -0.44 -7.04
C MET A 53 -6.62 0.57 -8.11
N LYS A 54 -7.67 1.36 -7.85
CA LYS A 54 -8.06 2.47 -8.73
C LYS A 54 -6.97 3.53 -8.85
N GLY A 55 -6.28 3.84 -7.76
CA GLY A 55 -5.14 4.76 -7.76
C GLY A 55 -4.00 4.28 -8.67
N VAL A 56 -3.61 3.00 -8.53
CA VAL A 56 -2.60 2.38 -9.40
C VAL A 56 -3.04 2.36 -10.85
N ALA A 57 -4.29 1.95 -11.14
CA ALA A 57 -4.82 1.94 -12.51
C ALA A 57 -4.82 3.34 -13.14
N GLY A 58 -5.15 4.37 -12.35
CA GLY A 58 -5.05 5.77 -12.77
C GLY A 58 -3.62 6.18 -13.11
N ALA A 59 -2.66 5.85 -12.24
CA ALA A 59 -1.23 6.13 -12.48
C ALA A 59 -0.71 5.43 -13.74
N ILE A 60 -1.13 4.18 -13.99
CA ILE A 60 -0.77 3.44 -15.20
C ILE A 60 -1.36 4.12 -16.44
N ASN A 61 -2.62 4.56 -16.40
CA ASN A 61 -3.27 5.23 -17.53
C ASN A 61 -2.64 6.60 -17.86
N SER A 62 -2.25 7.36 -16.85
CA SER A 62 -1.54 8.62 -17.04
C SER A 62 -0.11 8.39 -17.55
N GLY A 63 0.60 7.46 -16.91
CA GLY A 63 1.98 7.13 -17.27
C GLY A 63 2.10 6.56 -18.68
N LYS A 64 1.21 5.64 -19.10
CA LYS A 64 1.29 5.04 -20.44
C LYS A 64 1.16 6.09 -21.54
N SER A 65 0.30 7.09 -21.36
CA SER A 65 0.09 8.16 -22.34
C SER A 65 1.30 9.10 -22.40
N MET A 66 1.89 9.41 -21.23
CA MET A 66 3.12 10.21 -21.14
C MET A 66 4.33 9.50 -21.75
N ILE A 67 4.48 8.20 -21.50
CA ILE A 67 5.56 7.40 -22.07
C ILE A 67 5.37 7.22 -23.57
N TYR A 68 4.12 7.01 -24.02
CA TYR A 68 3.83 6.94 -25.45
C TYR A 68 4.16 8.25 -26.16
N SER A 69 3.77 9.40 -25.63
CA SER A 69 4.14 10.69 -26.23
C SER A 69 5.64 10.96 -26.18
N ALA A 70 6.32 10.54 -25.12
CA ALA A 70 7.77 10.62 -25.03
C ALA A 70 8.47 9.65 -26.01
N CYS A 71 7.86 8.50 -26.30
CA CYS A 71 8.31 7.58 -27.33
C CYS A 71 8.21 8.21 -28.71
N VAL A 72 7.07 8.83 -29.06
CA VAL A 72 6.87 9.30 -30.43
C VAL A 72 7.84 10.39 -30.87
N ILE A 73 8.40 11.13 -29.93
CA ILE A 73 9.38 12.19 -30.16
C ILE A 73 10.83 11.71 -30.01
N SER A 74 11.04 10.52 -29.44
CA SER A 74 12.38 10.00 -29.15
C SER A 74 12.93 9.25 -30.35
N ILE A 75 14.17 9.60 -30.74
CA ILE A 75 14.90 8.93 -31.83
C ILE A 75 15.18 7.45 -31.50
N ASN A 76 15.32 7.12 -30.22
CA ASN A 76 15.65 5.77 -29.76
C ASN A 76 14.40 4.89 -29.54
N CYS A 77 13.23 5.38 -29.96
CA CYS A 77 11.97 4.68 -29.76
C CYS A 77 11.33 4.23 -31.07
N ASP A 78 11.04 2.94 -31.19
CA ASP A 78 10.29 2.36 -32.32
C ASP A 78 8.87 1.96 -31.89
N GLN A 79 7.88 2.73 -32.33
CA GLN A 79 6.46 2.51 -32.02
C GLN A 79 5.86 1.28 -32.71
N THR A 80 6.54 0.72 -33.70
CA THR A 80 6.07 -0.44 -34.47
C THR A 80 6.72 -1.74 -34.01
N ALA A 81 7.85 -1.64 -33.30
CA ALA A 81 8.55 -2.80 -32.78
C ALA A 81 7.77 -3.49 -31.65
N PRO A 82 7.63 -4.83 -31.69
CA PRO A 82 7.25 -5.59 -30.51
C PRO A 82 8.33 -5.45 -29.43
N ALA A 83 7.98 -5.74 -28.18
CA ALA A 83 8.98 -5.94 -27.16
C ALA A 83 9.92 -7.09 -27.57
N ALA A 84 11.23 -6.86 -27.49
CA ALA A 84 12.20 -7.93 -27.64
C ALA A 84 11.86 -9.06 -26.64
N ALA A 85 11.77 -10.29 -27.14
CA ALA A 85 11.72 -11.48 -26.31
C ALA A 85 13.07 -11.60 -25.58
N GLY A 86 13.14 -11.06 -24.36
CA GLY A 86 14.34 -11.07 -23.52
C GLY A 86 14.63 -9.74 -22.83
N ASN A 87 15.22 -9.84 -21.63
CA ASN A 87 15.62 -8.72 -20.78
C ASN A 87 16.80 -7.91 -21.35
N GLY A 88 16.58 -7.07 -22.37
CA GLY A 88 17.50 -5.93 -22.57
C GLY A 88 17.83 -5.43 -23.97
N SER A 89 17.09 -5.78 -25.03
CA SER A 89 17.32 -5.14 -26.35
C SER A 89 16.02 -4.85 -27.10
N GLY A 90 15.01 -4.42 -26.35
CA GLY A 90 13.78 -3.85 -26.91
C GLY A 90 13.80 -2.33 -26.83
N ASN A 91 12.94 -1.70 -27.64
CA ASN A 91 12.61 -0.29 -27.56
C ASN A 91 12.51 0.18 -26.08
N SER A 92 13.32 1.16 -25.68
CA SER A 92 13.32 1.65 -24.31
C SER A 92 13.55 3.16 -24.25
N ILE A 93 13.00 3.77 -23.20
CA ILE A 93 13.11 5.19 -22.91
C ILE A 93 13.63 5.38 -21.50
N LYS A 94 14.54 6.34 -21.33
CA LYS A 94 15.01 6.80 -20.02
C LYS A 94 14.05 7.83 -19.46
N VAL A 95 13.44 7.54 -18.31
CA VAL A 95 12.63 8.50 -17.57
C VAL A 95 13.11 8.49 -16.13
N GLN A 96 13.46 9.68 -15.60
CA GLN A 96 13.97 9.84 -14.23
C GLN A 96 15.17 8.92 -13.89
N GLY A 97 16.04 8.67 -14.88
CA GLY A 97 17.22 7.80 -14.70
C GLY A 97 16.93 6.30 -14.85
N GLU A 98 15.67 5.90 -14.95
CA GLU A 98 15.28 4.50 -15.16
C GLU A 98 15.03 4.19 -16.63
N ASN A 99 15.56 3.06 -17.10
CA ASN A 99 15.18 2.50 -18.40
C ASN A 99 13.83 1.81 -18.27
N ILE A 100 12.85 2.32 -19.01
CA ILE A 100 11.51 1.73 -19.14
C ILE A 100 11.44 0.96 -20.45
N ILE A 101 11.17 -0.34 -20.38
CA ILE A 101 11.04 -1.20 -21.57
C ILE A 101 9.65 -1.02 -22.18
N LEU A 102 9.62 -0.82 -23.50
CA LEU A 102 8.43 -0.58 -24.28
C LEU A 102 8.10 -1.74 -25.22
N ALA A 103 6.83 -1.81 -25.61
CA ALA A 103 6.29 -2.60 -26.71
C ALA A 103 5.31 -1.70 -27.47
N TYR A 104 5.49 -1.54 -28.78
CA TYR A 104 4.63 -0.69 -29.60
C TYR A 104 4.46 0.74 -29.04
N GLY A 105 5.54 1.29 -28.49
CA GLY A 105 5.56 2.62 -27.85
C GLY A 105 4.92 2.71 -26.46
N TYR A 106 4.35 1.63 -25.92
CA TYR A 106 3.77 1.59 -24.58
C TYR A 106 4.64 0.81 -23.58
N PRO A 107 4.61 1.13 -22.27
CA PRO A 107 5.31 0.36 -21.25
C PRO A 107 4.90 -1.13 -21.23
N ARG A 108 5.87 -2.04 -21.13
CA ARG A 108 5.61 -3.47 -20.95
C ARG A 108 4.93 -3.79 -19.61
N HIS A 109 4.16 -4.86 -19.61
CA HIS A 109 3.59 -5.50 -18.41
C HIS A 109 4.65 -6.26 -17.58
N THR A 110 5.81 -5.66 -17.35
CA THR A 110 6.91 -6.26 -16.57
C THR A 110 7.36 -5.31 -15.46
N SER A 111 8.14 -5.82 -14.52
CA SER A 111 8.82 -5.01 -13.50
C SER A 111 9.75 -3.92 -14.08
N THR A 112 10.27 -4.11 -15.29
CA THR A 112 11.09 -3.11 -16.01
C THR A 112 10.28 -2.14 -16.87
N GLY A 113 8.97 -2.36 -17.03
CA GLY A 113 8.06 -1.48 -17.77
C GLY A 113 7.18 -0.68 -16.82
N ILE A 114 5.96 -1.15 -16.60
CA ILE A 114 4.93 -0.46 -15.81
C ILE A 114 5.42 -0.10 -14.40
N VAL A 115 6.11 -1.01 -13.69
CA VAL A 115 6.51 -0.75 -12.27
C VAL A 115 7.49 0.40 -12.16
N ARG A 116 8.52 0.43 -13.02
CA ARG A 116 9.50 1.52 -13.08
C ARG A 116 8.85 2.83 -13.49
N MET A 117 7.91 2.80 -14.43
CA MET A 117 7.17 3.99 -14.85
C MET A 117 6.43 4.67 -13.69
N ILE A 118 5.76 3.89 -12.84
CA ILE A 118 4.97 4.42 -11.72
C ILE A 118 5.72 4.47 -10.39
N ASN A 119 7.02 4.20 -10.39
CA ASN A 119 7.89 4.20 -9.20
C ASN A 119 7.29 3.41 -8.01
N ILE A 120 6.65 2.28 -8.27
CA ILE A 120 6.16 1.43 -7.17
C ILE A 120 7.31 0.57 -6.65
N LYS A 121 7.57 0.66 -5.34
CA LYS A 121 8.52 -0.20 -4.63
C LYS A 121 7.81 -1.46 -4.13
N ASP A 122 8.37 -2.61 -4.49
CA ASP A 122 7.87 -3.90 -4.00
C ASP A 122 8.09 -4.02 -2.49
N GLY A 123 7.08 -4.54 -1.80
CA GLY A 123 7.14 -4.81 -0.36
C GLY A 123 6.86 -3.63 0.56
N VAL A 124 6.60 -2.43 0.03
CA VAL A 124 6.21 -1.25 0.83
C VAL A 124 4.71 -1.02 0.77
N ASP A 125 4.20 -0.55 -0.38
CA ASP A 125 2.77 -0.27 -0.58
C ASP A 125 2.07 -1.40 -1.35
N PHE A 126 2.80 -2.01 -2.28
CA PHE A 126 2.29 -3.07 -3.14
C PHE A 126 3.25 -4.24 -3.17
N LYS A 127 2.69 -5.44 -3.21
CA LYS A 127 3.40 -6.65 -3.58
C LYS A 127 3.28 -6.84 -5.09
N VAL A 128 4.41 -6.73 -5.78
CA VAL A 128 4.53 -6.93 -7.22
C VAL A 128 5.06 -8.34 -7.46
N THR A 129 4.42 -9.09 -8.34
CA THR A 129 4.82 -10.46 -8.66
C THR A 129 4.75 -10.66 -10.16
N ASP A 130 5.91 -10.86 -10.79
CA ASP A 130 6.00 -11.34 -12.16
C ASP A 130 5.54 -12.81 -12.23
N TYR A 131 4.81 -13.17 -13.27
CA TYR A 131 4.40 -14.55 -13.53
C TYR A 131 4.61 -14.89 -15.00
N ASN A 132 4.92 -16.16 -15.28
CA ASN A 132 4.97 -16.69 -16.63
C ASN A 132 4.01 -17.88 -16.70
N VAL A 133 3.01 -17.81 -17.57
CA VAL A 133 2.06 -18.90 -17.81
C VAL A 133 2.13 -19.26 -19.29
N SER A 134 2.63 -20.46 -19.60
CA SER A 134 2.73 -20.96 -20.97
C SER A 134 3.49 -20.02 -21.92
N GLY A 135 4.59 -19.42 -21.46
CA GLY A 135 5.39 -18.48 -22.25
C GLY A 135 4.83 -17.07 -22.32
N ARG A 136 3.68 -16.79 -21.70
CA ARG A 136 3.14 -15.44 -21.52
C ARG A 136 3.58 -14.88 -20.18
N GLU A 137 4.46 -13.90 -20.23
CA GLU A 137 4.79 -13.08 -19.08
C GLU A 137 3.60 -12.23 -18.67
N GLY A 138 3.54 -11.89 -17.40
CA GLY A 138 2.49 -11.07 -16.82
C GLY A 138 2.92 -10.53 -15.48
N LEU A 139 2.23 -9.47 -15.06
CA LEU A 139 2.48 -8.78 -13.81
C LEU A 139 1.24 -8.83 -12.94
N ARG A 140 1.41 -9.21 -11.67
CA ARG A 140 0.37 -9.09 -10.64
C ARG A 140 0.80 -8.04 -9.64
N MET A 141 -0.09 -7.08 -9.39
CA MET A 141 0.06 -6.11 -8.31
C MET A 141 -1.09 -6.30 -7.34
N ARG A 142 -0.77 -6.27 -6.04
CA ARG A 142 -1.76 -6.26 -4.96
C ARG A 142 -1.28 -5.34 -3.85
N PRO A 143 -2.15 -4.58 -3.18
CA PRO A 143 -1.81 -3.89 -1.93
C PRO A 143 -1.29 -4.89 -0.90
N ILE A 144 -0.44 -4.44 0.01
CA ILE A 144 0.15 -5.30 1.06
C ILE A 144 -0.77 -5.53 2.28
N THR A 145 -1.89 -4.79 2.38
CA THR A 145 -2.86 -4.86 3.49
C THR A 145 -4.30 -4.92 3.03
#